data_AF-K6DNP1-F1
#
_entry.id   AF-K6DNP1-F1
#
_cell.length_a   1.000
_cell.length_b   1.000
_cell.length_c   1.000
_cell.angle_alpha   90.00
_cell.angle_beta   90.00
_cell.angle_gamma   90.00
#
_symmetry.space_group_name_H-M   'P 1'
#
loop_
_entity.id
_entity.type
_entity.pdbx_description
1 polymer ?
#
loop_
_entity_poly.entity_id
_entity_poly.type
_entity_poly.pdbx_seq_one_letter_code
_entity_poly.pdbx_strand_id
1 'polypeptide(L)'
;AHTSFNVTYEKKKAGRSIDSIVFHIEKKRKADDNSYKLDDRAYQEDKARKAETEDMLTVQALKSPYTKLLMEHFLLSYLDLTDTKILSGLQAHVYPLYDELKDLRGLNGVKDHLSYVGAKQEDYSKKNICKYLKKAIEQYLPTVKRQDLNHE
;
A
#
# COMPACT_ATOMS: atom_id res chain seq x y z
N ALA A 1 -3.71 28.03 -10.58
CA ALA A 1 -3.65 27.57 -9.18
C ALA A 1 -4.38 28.57 -8.30
N HIS A 2 -5.16 28.12 -7.30
CA HIS A 2 -5.97 28.97 -6.42
C HIS A 2 -5.62 28.68 -4.95
N THR A 3 -5.64 29.68 -4.07
CA THR A 3 -5.38 29.54 -2.63
C THR A 3 -6.43 30.31 -1.84
N SER A 4 -6.87 29.74 -0.71
CA SER A 4 -7.87 30.38 0.15
C SER A 4 -7.21 31.12 1.31
N PHE A 5 -7.62 32.37 1.52
CA PHE A 5 -7.16 33.24 2.60
C PHE A 5 -8.37 33.81 3.36
N ASN A 6 -8.15 34.23 4.60
CA ASN A 6 -9.11 35.10 5.29
C ASN A 6 -8.73 36.53 4.92
N VAL A 7 -9.65 37.25 4.28
CA VAL A 7 -9.41 38.62 3.80
C VAL A 7 -10.43 39.54 4.45
N THR A 8 -9.95 40.53 5.19
CA THR A 8 -10.75 41.67 5.62
C THR A 8 -10.24 42.91 4.90
N TYR A 9 -11.06 43.97 4.85
CA TYR A 9 -10.65 45.19 4.19
C TYR A 9 -11.17 46.42 4.92
N GLU A 10 -10.46 47.53 4.74
CA GLU A 10 -10.83 48.85 5.22
C GLU A 10 -10.93 49.82 4.04
N LYS A 11 -11.94 50.69 4.04
CA LYS A 11 -12.14 51.73 3.02
C LYS A 11 -11.70 53.08 3.57
N LYS A 12 -10.67 53.68 2.99
CA LYS A 12 -10.28 55.08 3.25
C LYS A 12 -11.07 56.00 2.33
N LYS A 13 -11.75 56.99 2.91
CA LYS A 13 -12.56 57.96 2.17
C LYS A 13 -11.84 59.30 2.07
N ALA A 14 -11.92 59.93 0.90
CA ALA A 14 -11.62 61.34 0.72
C ALA A 14 -12.95 62.06 0.42
N GLY A 15 -13.53 62.67 1.46
CA GLY A 15 -14.87 63.26 1.39
C GLY A 15 -15.97 62.20 1.23
N ARG A 16 -16.83 62.35 0.22
CA ARG A 16 -17.95 61.43 -0.04
C ARG A 16 -17.56 60.18 -0.84
N SER A 17 -16.35 60.16 -1.40
CA SER A 17 -15.86 59.07 -2.25
C SER A 17 -14.86 58.19 -1.50
N ILE A 18 -14.81 56.91 -1.87
CA ILE A 18 -13.76 55.99 -1.40
C ILE A 18 -12.51 56.30 -2.23
N ASP A 19 -11.43 56.63 -1.56
CA ASP A 19 -10.14 56.98 -2.17
C ASP A 19 -9.26 55.73 -2.33
N SER A 20 -9.18 54.91 -1.28
CA SER A 20 -8.39 53.67 -1.30
C SER A 20 -9.01 52.57 -0.44
N ILE A 21 -8.71 51.31 -0.77
CA ILE A 21 -9.12 50.12 0.00
C ILE A 21 -7.86 49.37 0.40
N VAL A 22 -7.68 49.16 1.71
CA VAL A 22 -6.56 48.39 2.27
C VAL A 22 -7.07 47.00 2.63
N PHE A 23 -6.43 45.96 2.10
CA PHE A 23 -6.76 44.58 2.41
C PHE A 23 -5.85 44.06 3.53
N HIS A 24 -6.44 43.47 4.56
CA HIS A 24 -5.73 42.70 5.58
C HIS A 24 -5.94 41.22 5.26
N ILE A 25 -4.85 40.58 4.83
CA ILE A 25 -4.87 39.18 4.42
C ILE A 25 -4.19 38.39 5.51
N GLU A 26 -4.95 37.56 6.22
CA GLU A 26 -4.41 36.64 7.21
C GLU A 26 -4.28 35.24 6.61
N LYS A 27 -3.12 34.62 6.86
CA LYS A 27 -2.86 33.25 6.47
C LYS A 27 -3.67 32.31 7.36
N LYS A 28 -4.51 31.45 6.77
CA LYS A 28 -5.20 30.40 7.52
C LYS A 28 -4.18 29.52 8.25
N ARG A 29 -4.45 29.20 9.52
CA ARG A 29 -3.71 28.16 10.26
C ARG A 29 -3.85 26.84 9.50
N LYS A 30 -2.79 26.40 8.83
CA LYS A 30 -2.69 25.01 8.39
C LYS A 30 -2.39 24.18 9.64
N ALA A 31 -2.91 22.96 9.73
CA ALA A 31 -2.55 22.06 10.82
C ALA A 31 -1.03 22.07 10.96
N ASP A 32 -0.53 22.38 12.17
CA ASP A 32 0.89 22.42 12.43
C ASP A 32 1.49 21.05 12.05
N ASP A 33 2.73 21.10 11.60
CA ASP A 33 3.56 19.96 11.23
C ASP A 33 3.34 18.78 12.19
N ASN A 34 3.41 17.54 11.72
CA ASN A 34 3.23 16.34 12.55
C ASN A 34 4.33 16.18 13.64
N SER A 35 5.14 17.21 13.88
CA SER A 35 6.17 17.36 14.91
C SER A 35 5.73 16.93 16.30
N TYR A 36 4.45 17.07 16.67
CA TYR A 36 3.95 16.59 17.97
C TYR A 36 4.06 15.07 18.15
N LYS A 37 4.20 14.29 17.07
CA LYS A 37 4.42 12.83 17.11
C LYS A 37 5.89 12.46 17.27
N LEU A 38 6.84 13.40 17.11
CA LEU A 38 8.27 13.09 17.23
C LEU A 38 8.71 12.86 18.68
N ASP A 39 8.15 13.60 19.65
CA ASP A 39 8.51 13.47 21.08
C ASP A 39 7.59 12.53 21.87
N ASP A 40 6.57 11.95 21.24
CA ASP A 40 5.66 11.02 21.89
C ASP A 40 6.31 9.61 21.97
N ARG A 41 6.74 9.22 23.18
CA ARG A 41 7.36 7.91 23.44
C ARG A 41 6.49 6.75 23.00
N ALA A 42 5.17 6.84 23.18
CA ALA A 42 4.26 5.76 22.79
C ALA A 42 4.21 5.58 21.27
N TYR A 43 4.33 6.69 20.52
CA TYR A 43 4.41 6.65 19.05
C TYR A 43 5.74 6.05 18.57
N GLN A 44 6.85 6.39 19.21
CA GLN A 44 8.16 5.82 18.89
C GLN A 44 8.21 4.31 19.18
N GLU A 45 7.71 3.89 20.34
CA GLU A 45 7.63 2.47 20.72
C GLU A 45 6.72 1.68 19.78
N ASP A 46 5.54 2.20 19.41
CA ASP A 46 4.65 1.55 18.44
C ASP A 46 5.30 1.43 17.06
N LYS A 47 6.04 2.47 16.63
CA LYS A 47 6.79 2.46 15.38
C LYS A 47 7.92 1.44 15.40
N ALA A 48 8.66 1.34 16.50
CA ALA A 48 9.73 0.36 16.67
C ALA A 48 9.19 -1.07 16.65
N ARG A 49 8.12 -1.34 17.41
CA ARG A 49 7.45 -2.65 17.42
C ARG A 49 6.93 -3.07 16.04
N LYS A 50 6.38 -2.12 15.27
CA LYS A 50 5.96 -2.37 13.88
C LYS A 50 7.15 -2.74 13.00
N ALA A 51 8.25 -2.01 13.10
CA ALA A 51 9.47 -2.30 12.34
C ALA A 51 10.05 -3.68 12.70
N GLU A 52 10.11 -4.05 13.98
CA GLU A 52 10.55 -5.38 14.41
C GLU A 52 9.64 -6.50 13.86
N THR A 53 8.33 -6.25 13.84
CA THR A 53 7.36 -7.20 13.28
C THR A 53 7.55 -7.33 11.77
N GLU A 54 7.75 -6.22 11.05
CA GLU A 54 8.05 -6.22 9.62
C GLU A 54 9.34 -7.01 9.34
N ASP A 55 10.41 -6.77 10.07
CA ASP A 55 11.67 -7.50 9.93
C ASP A 55 11.49 -9.00 10.18
N MET A 56 10.76 -9.40 11.22
CA MET A 56 10.44 -10.82 11.46
C MET A 56 9.68 -11.44 10.28
N LEU A 57 8.69 -10.73 9.74
CA LEU A 57 7.91 -11.19 8.59
C LEU A 57 8.78 -11.31 7.33
N THR A 58 9.75 -10.41 7.12
CA THR A 58 10.67 -10.51 5.96
C THR A 58 11.53 -11.77 6.02
N VAL A 59 12.07 -12.09 7.20
CA VAL A 59 12.88 -13.29 7.39
C VAL A 59 12.04 -14.55 7.16
N GLN A 60 10.78 -14.54 7.59
CA GLN A 60 9.85 -15.63 7.31
C GLN A 60 9.54 -15.74 5.80
N ALA A 61 9.31 -14.60 5.13
CA ALA A 61 9.08 -14.55 3.69
C ALA A 61 10.25 -15.17 2.93
N LEU A 62 11.49 -14.81 3.25
CA LEU A 62 12.68 -15.33 2.57
C LEU A 62 12.81 -16.85 2.67
N LYS A 63 12.37 -17.43 3.79
CA LYS A 63 12.37 -18.90 4.00
C LYS A 63 11.17 -19.60 3.36
N SER A 64 10.16 -18.86 2.94
CA SER A 64 8.93 -19.41 2.37
C SER A 64 9.17 -20.03 0.98
N PRO A 65 8.60 -21.21 0.70
CA PRO A 65 8.67 -21.81 -0.64
C PRO A 65 7.95 -20.96 -1.70
N TYR A 66 6.99 -20.11 -1.29
CA TYR A 66 6.26 -19.24 -2.22
C TYR A 66 7.16 -18.14 -2.80
N THR A 67 8.10 -17.60 -2.02
CA THR A 67 9.07 -16.63 -2.53
C THR A 67 9.90 -17.22 -3.67
N LYS A 68 10.31 -18.49 -3.51
CA LYS A 68 11.02 -19.23 -4.57
C LYS A 68 10.14 -19.41 -5.82
N LEU A 69 8.89 -19.83 -5.65
CA LEU A 69 7.95 -19.98 -6.76
C LEU A 69 7.70 -18.65 -7.50
N LEU A 70 7.57 -17.54 -6.78
CA LEU A 70 7.39 -16.23 -7.39
C LEU A 70 8.60 -15.82 -8.25
N MET A 71 9.81 -16.16 -7.83
CA MET A 71 11.01 -15.95 -8.65
C MET A 71 11.03 -16.86 -9.89
N GLU A 72 10.64 -18.14 -9.75
CA GLU A 72 10.56 -19.09 -10.87
C GLU A 72 9.58 -18.63 -11.96
N HIS A 73 8.49 -17.95 -11.57
CA HIS A 73 7.51 -17.36 -12.49
C HIS A 73 7.84 -15.92 -12.92
N PHE A 74 9.05 -15.42 -12.62
CA PHE A 74 9.50 -14.04 -12.91
C PHE A 74 8.60 -12.93 -12.35
N LEU A 75 7.79 -13.24 -11.33
CA LEU A 75 6.93 -12.28 -10.65
C LEU A 75 7.70 -11.49 -9.58
N LEU A 76 8.81 -12.03 -9.10
CA LEU A 76 9.70 -11.40 -8.13
C LEU A 76 11.15 -11.39 -8.67
N SER A 77 11.82 -10.25 -8.59
CA SER A 77 13.23 -10.11 -8.95
C SER A 77 14.15 -10.32 -7.74
N TYR A 78 15.43 -10.60 -8.00
CA TYR A 78 16.45 -10.65 -6.95
C TYR A 78 16.61 -9.30 -6.22
N LEU A 79 16.31 -8.18 -6.90
CA LEU A 79 16.33 -6.84 -6.30
C LEU A 79 15.24 -6.69 -5.25
N ASP A 80 14.07 -7.27 -5.48
CA ASP A 80 12.89 -7.18 -4.59
C ASP A 80 13.11 -7.96 -3.28
N LEU A 81 14.05 -8.91 -3.25
CA LEU A 81 14.44 -9.64 -2.04
C LEU A 81 15.11 -8.75 -0.99
N THR A 82 15.61 -7.57 -1.41
CA THR A 82 16.20 -6.59 -0.48
C THR A 82 15.17 -5.62 0.09
N ASP A 83 13.96 -5.58 -0.47
CA ASP A 83 12.89 -4.68 -0.02
C ASP A 83 12.05 -5.33 1.08
N THR A 84 12.23 -4.81 2.30
CA THR A 84 11.51 -5.29 3.50
C THR A 84 10.01 -5.11 3.38
N LYS A 85 9.52 -4.07 2.70
CA LYS A 85 8.07 -3.81 2.56
C LYS A 85 7.42 -4.78 1.60
N ILE A 86 8.11 -5.15 0.52
CA ILE A 86 7.61 -6.15 -0.42
C ILE A 86 7.49 -7.49 0.30
N LEU A 87 8.58 -7.96 0.93
CA LEU A 87 8.63 -9.28 1.56
C LEU A 87 7.68 -9.41 2.75
N SER A 88 7.66 -8.44 3.67
CA SER A 88 6.71 -8.45 4.80
C SER A 88 5.27 -8.40 4.32
N GLY A 89 4.98 -7.59 3.29
CA GLY A 89 3.65 -7.50 2.68
C GLY A 89 3.21 -8.82 2.02
N LEU A 90 4.11 -9.50 1.31
CA LEU A 90 3.82 -10.81 0.72
C LEU A 90 3.51 -11.85 1.80
N GLN A 91 4.33 -11.91 2.85
CA GLN A 91 4.13 -12.83 3.98
C GLN A 91 2.83 -12.56 4.73
N ALA A 92 2.47 -11.29 4.94
CA ALA A 92 1.28 -10.93 5.71
C ALA A 92 -0.04 -11.08 4.92
N HIS A 93 -0.02 -10.87 3.60
CA HIS A 93 -1.25 -10.69 2.83
C HIS A 93 -1.42 -11.61 1.64
N VAL A 94 -0.36 -12.21 1.11
CA VAL A 94 -0.43 -13.03 -0.11
C VAL A 94 -0.21 -14.50 0.23
N TYR A 95 0.80 -14.83 1.03
CA TYR A 95 1.14 -16.22 1.34
C TYR A 95 0.04 -16.98 2.07
N PRO A 96 -0.69 -16.38 3.05
CA PRO A 96 -1.84 -17.06 3.65
C PRO A 96 -2.93 -17.43 2.61
N LEU A 97 -3.10 -16.63 1.57
CA LEU A 97 -4.06 -16.90 0.49
C LEU A 97 -3.56 -17.99 -0.47
N TYR A 98 -2.25 -18.13 -0.63
CA TYR A 98 -1.66 -19.25 -1.36
C TYR A 98 -1.69 -20.54 -0.56
N ASP A 99 -1.56 -20.49 0.76
CA ASP A 99 -1.81 -21.65 1.62
C ASP A 99 -3.27 -22.13 1.44
N GLU A 100 -4.24 -21.21 1.46
CA GLU A 100 -5.64 -21.56 1.20
C GLU A 100 -5.86 -22.16 -0.20
N LEU A 101 -5.25 -21.58 -1.25
CA LEU A 101 -5.35 -22.14 -2.60
C LEU A 101 -4.68 -23.52 -2.69
N LYS A 102 -3.56 -23.72 -2.01
CA LYS A 102 -2.85 -24.99 -1.94
C LYS A 102 -3.66 -26.04 -1.20
N ASP A 103 -4.40 -25.67 -0.16
CA ASP A 103 -5.27 -26.62 0.55
C ASP A 103 -6.45 -27.07 -0.34
N LEU A 104 -6.94 -26.19 -1.21
CA LEU A 104 -8.03 -26.50 -2.14
C LEU A 104 -7.59 -27.32 -3.37
N ARG A 105 -6.48 -26.94 -4.03
CA ARG A 105 -6.05 -27.52 -5.32
C ARG A 105 -4.62 -28.06 -5.35
N GLY A 106 -3.98 -28.17 -4.19
CA GLY A 106 -2.60 -28.56 -4.09
C GLY A 106 -1.62 -27.51 -4.63
N LEU A 107 -0.34 -27.85 -4.62
CA LEU A 107 0.73 -26.96 -5.07
C LEU A 107 0.64 -26.64 -6.57
N ASN A 108 0.11 -27.57 -7.37
CA ASN A 108 -0.08 -27.36 -8.81
C ASN A 108 -1.08 -26.24 -9.10
N GLY A 109 -2.18 -26.14 -8.33
CA GLY A 109 -3.14 -25.05 -8.48
C GLY A 109 -2.52 -23.66 -8.23
N VAL A 110 -1.57 -23.57 -7.30
CA VAL A 110 -0.81 -22.33 -7.07
C VAL A 110 0.10 -22.02 -8.26
N LYS A 111 0.84 -23.01 -8.77
CA LYS A 111 1.73 -22.83 -9.95
C LYS A 111 0.97 -22.41 -11.21
N ASP A 112 -0.20 -23.00 -11.44
CA ASP A 112 -1.05 -22.66 -12.59
C ASP A 112 -1.56 -21.22 -12.47
N HIS A 113 -1.99 -20.81 -11.27
CA HIS A 113 -2.39 -19.43 -11.01
C HIS A 113 -1.22 -18.45 -11.22
N LEU A 114 -0.04 -18.74 -10.67
CA LEU A 114 1.14 -17.89 -10.82
C LEU A 114 1.57 -17.76 -12.29
N SER A 115 1.52 -18.85 -13.05
CA SER A 115 1.82 -18.85 -14.48
C SER A 115 0.86 -17.93 -15.25
N TYR A 116 -0.44 -18.02 -14.96
CA TYR A 116 -1.45 -17.16 -15.57
C TYR A 116 -1.24 -15.69 -15.20
N VAL A 117 -0.98 -15.41 -13.92
CA VAL A 117 -0.76 -14.05 -13.41
C VAL A 117 0.49 -13.43 -14.03
N GLY A 118 1.60 -14.18 -14.13
CA GLY A 118 2.81 -13.73 -14.82
C GLY A 118 2.56 -13.41 -16.30
N ALA A 119 1.81 -14.25 -17.01
CA ALA A 119 1.47 -14.02 -18.41
C ALA A 119 0.54 -12.81 -18.64
N LYS A 120 -0.24 -12.41 -17.63
CA LYS A 120 -1.14 -11.24 -17.66
C LYS A 120 -0.57 -10.03 -16.95
N GLN A 121 0.71 -10.06 -16.58
CA GLN A 121 1.35 -8.96 -15.88
C GLN A 121 1.71 -7.83 -16.84
N GLU A 122 1.19 -6.64 -16.57
CA GLU A 122 1.53 -5.42 -17.32
C GLU A 122 2.61 -4.59 -16.60
N ASP A 123 3.32 -3.73 -17.33
CA ASP A 123 4.48 -2.98 -16.82
C ASP A 123 4.15 -2.10 -15.60
N TYR A 124 2.95 -1.54 -15.52
CA TYR A 124 2.54 -0.75 -14.34
C TYR A 124 2.36 -1.61 -13.09
N SER A 125 2.05 -2.91 -13.24
CA SER A 125 1.81 -3.84 -12.13
C SER A 125 3.11 -4.24 -11.44
N LYS A 126 4.25 -4.17 -12.15
CA LYS A 126 5.59 -4.49 -11.63
C LYS A 126 5.99 -3.58 -10.47
N LYS A 127 5.51 -2.32 -10.45
CA LYS A 127 5.85 -1.34 -9.40
C LYS A 127 5.27 -1.67 -8.02
N ASN A 128 4.19 -2.46 -7.95
CA ASN A 128 3.50 -2.79 -6.70
C ASN A 128 3.11 -4.27 -6.67
N ILE A 129 4.12 -5.15 -6.74
CA ILE A 129 3.91 -6.60 -6.90
C ILE A 129 3.02 -7.20 -5.81
N CYS A 130 3.23 -6.84 -4.55
CA CYS A 130 2.42 -7.33 -3.42
C CYS A 130 0.92 -7.05 -3.62
N LYS A 131 0.57 -5.81 -3.99
CA LYS A 131 -0.82 -5.40 -4.25
C LYS A 131 -1.42 -6.13 -5.46
N TYR A 132 -0.63 -6.31 -6.51
CA TYR A 132 -1.05 -7.01 -7.72
C TYR A 132 -1.37 -8.48 -7.43
N LEU A 133 -0.43 -9.20 -6.78
CA LEU A 133 -0.60 -10.62 -6.44
C LEU A 133 -1.76 -10.84 -5.48
N LYS A 134 -1.90 -9.99 -4.45
CA LYS A 134 -3.03 -10.02 -3.53
C LYS A 134 -4.37 -9.93 -4.28
N LYS A 135 -4.50 -8.93 -5.16
CA LYS A 135 -5.74 -8.73 -5.92
C LYS A 135 -6.03 -9.92 -6.85
N ALA A 136 -4.99 -10.49 -7.47
CA ALA A 136 -5.14 -11.63 -8.36
C ALA A 136 -5.66 -12.88 -7.62
N ILE A 137 -5.10 -13.20 -6.45
CA ILE A 137 -5.52 -14.38 -5.69
C ILE A 137 -6.89 -14.19 -5.03
N GLU A 138 -7.20 -12.99 -4.52
CA GLU A 138 -8.52 -12.67 -3.96
C GLU A 138 -9.65 -12.81 -4.99
N GLN A 139 -9.38 -12.51 -6.26
CA GLN A 139 -10.35 -12.71 -7.34
C GLN A 139 -10.45 -14.18 -7.77
N TYR A 140 -9.37 -14.95 -7.63
CA TYR A 140 -9.32 -16.33 -8.07
C TYR A 140 -9.93 -17.31 -7.07
N LEU A 141 -9.66 -17.15 -5.77
CA LEU A 141 -10.14 -18.05 -4.70
C LEU A 141 -11.66 -18.31 -4.73
N PRO A 142 -12.54 -17.30 -4.87
CA PRO A 142 -13.99 -17.54 -4.95
C PRO A 142 -14.42 -18.32 -6.19
N THR A 143 -13.63 -18.26 -7.27
CA THR A 143 -13.91 -19.02 -8.51
C THR A 143 -13.53 -20.48 -8.32
N VAL A 144 -12.37 -20.74 -7.70
CA VAL A 144 -11.91 -22.09 -7.36
C VAL A 144 -12.90 -22.80 -6.43
N LYS A 145 -13.30 -22.14 -5.33
CA LYS A 145 -14.27 -22.70 -4.37
C LYS A 145 -15.61 -23.06 -5.00
N ARG A 146 -16.09 -22.25 -5.96
CA ARG A 146 -17.33 -22.55 -6.69
C ARG A 146 -17.20 -23.72 -7.65
N GLN A 147 -16.03 -23.92 -8.25
CA GLN A 147 -15.81 -25.05 -9.14
C GLN A 147 -15.81 -26.37 -8.38
N ASP A 148 -15.22 -26.41 -7.17
CA ASP A 148 -15.18 -27.63 -6.36
C ASP A 148 -16.59 -28.05 -5.89
N LEU A 149 -17.47 -27.09 -5.60
CA LEU A 149 -18.88 -27.34 -5.26
C LEU A 149 -19.75 -27.88 -6.42
N ASN A 150 -19.33 -27.69 -7.67
CA ASN A 150 -20.07 -28.17 -8.86
C ASN A 150 -19.57 -29.54 -9.34
N HIS A 151 -18.54 -30.11 -8.71
CA HIS A 151 -18.00 -31.45 -9.02
C HIS A 151 -18.44 -32.52 -7.99
N GLU A 152 -19.35 -32.19 -7.07
CA GLU A 152 -20.17 -33.14 -6.29
C GLU A 152 -21.51 -33.39 -6.99
#